data_AF-A0A850A1Q3-F1
#
_entry.id   AF-A0A850A1Q3-F1
#
_cell.length_a   1.000
_cell.length_b   1.000
_cell.length_c   1.000
_cell.angle_alpha   90.00
_cell.angle_beta   90.00
_cell.angle_gamma   90.00
#
_symmetry.space_group_name_H-M   'P 1'
#
loop_
_entity.id
_entity.type
_entity.pdbx_description
1 polymer ?
#
loop_
_entity_poly.entity_id
_entity_poly.type
_entity_poly.pdbx_seq_one_letter_code
_entity_poly.pdbx_strand_id
1 'polypeptide(L)'
;MLRSLSRSIQFEDIVLFLWLVALEPLAAQRVTAWEGGGAWGWLLLAAVLSGLVVMLTRSPGEGGWAFVTAPPLYARLPMMAGMGLLAAMGFERLGRAAWGDSAFAGILGAFGLSFIAYAHLPVLPALARRLFATPLVVIGGAQFRDIAAQMMGDLDLQTFMEGLRTPGVSFIVTLLTVALLVQYAMFVFGPRQVADGHGTWPQWLLRFLLYLTGLLSGRALWPL
;
A
#
# COMPACT_ATOMS: atom_id res chain seq x y z
N MET A 1 -15.77 20.64 15.00
CA MET A 1 -15.11 20.34 13.71
C MET A 1 -13.72 19.70 13.89
N LEU A 2 -12.79 20.31 14.65
CA LEU A 2 -11.43 19.76 14.89
C LEU A 2 -11.39 18.33 15.50
N ARG A 3 -12.27 18.02 16.47
CA ARG A 3 -12.39 16.65 17.03
C ARG A 3 -12.89 15.59 16.03
N SER A 4 -13.56 16.02 14.96
CA SER A 4 -13.99 15.13 13.86
C SER A 4 -12.84 14.88 12.88
N LEU A 5 -12.02 15.90 12.63
CA LEU A 5 -10.81 15.78 11.80
C LEU A 5 -9.74 14.90 12.47
N SER A 6 -9.51 15.04 13.77
CA SER A 6 -8.54 14.23 14.50
C SER A 6 -8.90 12.74 14.61
N ARG A 7 -10.18 12.39 14.44
CA ARG A 7 -10.64 10.98 14.31
C ARG A 7 -10.49 10.44 12.88
N SER A 8 -10.30 11.32 11.90
CA SER A 8 -10.24 10.96 10.48
C SER A 8 -8.85 10.51 10.05
N ILE A 9 -7.81 11.13 10.64
CA ILE A 9 -6.40 10.79 10.44
C ILE A 9 -5.99 9.74 11.46
N GLN A 10 -5.48 8.62 10.99
CA GLN A 10 -5.00 7.52 11.81
C GLN A 10 -3.48 7.62 12.03
N PHE A 11 -2.94 6.89 13.01
CA PHE A 11 -1.50 6.89 13.28
C PHE A 11 -0.69 6.44 12.04
N GLU A 12 -1.21 5.46 11.31
CA GLU A 12 -0.65 4.91 10.08
C GLU A 12 -0.60 5.94 8.95
N ASP A 13 -1.49 6.94 8.95
CA ASP A 13 -1.44 8.06 8.00
C ASP A 13 -0.24 8.97 8.27
N ILE A 14 0.01 9.24 9.55
CA ILE A 14 1.13 10.08 9.99
C ILE A 14 2.44 9.35 9.70
N VAL A 15 2.52 8.05 10.04
CA VAL A 15 3.71 7.24 9.77
C VAL A 15 3.99 7.16 8.27
N LEU A 16 2.97 6.88 7.45
CA LEU A 16 3.12 6.85 5.99
C LEU A 16 3.55 8.22 5.45
N PHE A 17 2.94 9.31 5.92
CA PHE A 17 3.32 10.65 5.49
C PHE A 17 4.77 10.99 5.85
N LEU A 18 5.18 10.74 7.10
CA LEU A 18 6.56 10.95 7.55
C LEU A 18 7.56 10.06 6.79
N TRP A 19 7.15 8.83 6.47
CA TRP A 19 7.94 7.93 5.65
C TRP A 19 8.20 8.52 4.27
N LEU A 20 7.14 8.92 3.56
CA LEU A 20 7.23 9.47 2.21
C LEU A 20 7.96 10.83 2.14
N VAL A 21 7.79 11.68 3.17
CA VAL A 21 8.36 13.04 3.17
C VAL A 21 9.80 13.08 3.65
N ALA A 22 10.18 12.25 4.62
CA ALA A 22 11.47 12.34 5.28
C ALA A 22 12.28 11.03 5.20
N LEU A 23 11.73 9.90 5.66
CA LEU A 23 12.53 8.70 5.85
C LEU A 23 12.98 8.05 4.54
N GLU A 24 12.11 7.98 3.54
CA GLU A 24 12.44 7.41 2.24
C GLU A 24 13.51 8.26 1.52
N PRO A 25 13.37 9.60 1.38
CA PRO A 25 14.45 10.42 0.81
C PRO A 25 15.77 10.33 1.60
N LEU A 26 15.71 10.35 2.93
CA LEU A 26 16.90 10.22 3.78
C LEU A 26 17.58 8.85 3.63
N ALA A 27 16.79 7.78 3.45
CA ALA A 27 17.30 6.45 3.17
C ALA A 27 17.96 6.39 1.79
N ALA A 28 17.30 6.91 0.75
CA ALA A 28 17.84 6.98 -0.60
C ALA A 28 19.18 7.74 -0.67
N GLN A 29 19.31 8.86 0.05
CA GLN A 29 20.56 9.63 0.13
C GLN A 29 21.72 8.87 0.78
N ARG A 30 21.42 8.01 1.77
CA ARG A 30 22.43 7.39 2.61
C ARG A 30 22.76 5.96 2.21
N VAL A 31 21.96 5.36 1.33
CA VAL A 31 21.93 3.91 1.22
C VAL A 31 21.86 3.44 -0.25
N THR A 32 22.96 3.63 -0.97
CA THR A 32 23.22 2.95 -2.25
C THR A 32 23.39 1.42 -2.10
N ALA A 33 23.51 0.89 -0.88
CA ALA A 33 23.73 -0.53 -0.58
C ALA A 33 22.47 -1.33 -0.15
N TRP A 34 21.42 -0.69 0.36
CA TRP A 34 20.16 -1.38 0.73
C TRP A 34 19.23 -1.49 -0.46
N GLU A 35 19.10 -0.43 -1.27
CA GLU A 35 18.23 -0.45 -2.44
C GLU A 35 18.76 -1.37 -3.56
N GLY A 36 20.04 -1.71 -3.57
CA GLY A 36 20.59 -2.77 -4.44
C GLY A 36 20.70 -4.15 -3.79
N GLY A 37 20.41 -4.27 -2.50
CA GLY A 37 20.75 -5.45 -1.70
C GLY A 37 19.57 -6.37 -1.38
N GLY A 38 19.88 -7.64 -1.12
CA GLY A 38 18.87 -8.64 -0.70
C GLY A 38 18.12 -8.30 0.58
N ALA A 39 18.64 -7.39 1.42
CA ALA A 39 17.96 -6.92 2.64
C ALA A 39 16.61 -6.24 2.34
N TRP A 40 16.53 -5.44 1.28
CA TRP A 40 15.26 -4.83 0.86
C TRP A 40 14.26 -5.88 0.37
N GLY A 41 14.77 -6.92 -0.33
CA GLY A 41 13.96 -8.07 -0.72
C GLY A 41 13.29 -8.75 0.48
N TRP A 42 14.03 -8.94 1.58
CA TRP A 42 13.47 -9.48 2.82
C TRP A 42 12.45 -8.56 3.48
N LEU A 43 12.65 -7.24 3.46
CA LEU A 43 11.67 -6.27 3.98
C LEU A 43 10.36 -6.31 3.20
N LEU A 44 10.43 -6.41 1.86
CA LEU A 44 9.26 -6.58 0.99
C LEU A 44 8.50 -7.86 1.34
N LEU A 45 9.21 -8.99 1.50
CA LEU A 45 8.59 -10.25 1.89
C LEU A 45 8.00 -10.22 3.30
N ALA A 46 8.65 -9.55 4.25
CA ALA A 46 8.11 -9.36 5.59
C ALA A 46 6.80 -8.55 5.57
N ALA A 47 6.70 -7.54 4.71
CA ALA A 47 5.48 -6.78 4.49
C ALA A 47 4.35 -7.63 3.89
N VAL A 48 4.68 -8.54 2.97
CA VAL A 48 3.72 -9.51 2.42
C VAL A 48 3.23 -10.45 3.53
N LEU A 49 4.13 -11.01 4.34
CA LEU A 49 3.77 -11.89 5.44
C LEU A 49 2.88 -11.18 6.47
N SER A 50 3.16 -9.91 6.79
CA SER A 50 2.33 -9.13 7.70
C SER A 50 0.92 -8.89 7.12
N GLY A 51 0.82 -8.62 5.81
CA GLY A 51 -0.44 -8.57 5.08
C GLY A 51 -1.21 -9.90 5.09
N LEU A 52 -0.52 -11.02 4.89
CA LEU A 52 -1.11 -12.35 4.96
C LEU A 52 -1.70 -12.64 6.35
N VAL A 53 -1.03 -12.25 7.44
CA VAL A 53 -1.58 -12.39 8.79
C VAL A 53 -2.92 -11.65 8.91
N VAL A 54 -3.03 -10.43 8.39
CA VAL A 54 -4.28 -9.65 8.41
C VAL A 54 -5.37 -10.33 7.59
N MET A 55 -5.00 -10.90 6.43
CA MET A 55 -5.93 -11.60 5.54
C MET A 55 -6.41 -12.94 6.14
N LEU A 56 -5.54 -13.65 6.87
CA LEU A 56 -5.79 -14.96 7.47
C LEU A 56 -6.34 -14.88 8.91
N THR A 57 -6.76 -13.71 9.35
CA THR A 57 -7.39 -13.50 10.67
C THR A 57 -8.70 -12.75 10.49
N ARG A 58 -9.60 -12.86 11.47
CA ARG A 58 -10.88 -12.12 11.50
C ARG A 58 -10.78 -10.82 12.29
N SER A 59 -11.62 -9.86 11.96
CA SER A 59 -11.82 -8.66 12.77
C SER A 59 -12.83 -8.92 13.91
N PRO A 60 -12.76 -8.19 15.04
CA PRO A 60 -13.68 -8.39 16.15
C PRO A 60 -15.12 -8.04 15.73
N GLY A 61 -16.07 -8.95 15.99
CA GLY A 61 -17.48 -8.73 15.64
C GLY A 61 -17.88 -9.23 14.24
N GLU A 62 -16.95 -9.73 13.44
CA GLU A 62 -17.28 -10.45 12.20
C GLU A 62 -17.91 -11.81 12.51
N GLY A 63 -19.23 -11.91 12.33
CA GLY A 63 -19.96 -13.18 12.42
C GLY A 63 -19.61 -14.15 11.29
N GLY A 64 -19.84 -15.46 11.50
CA GLY A 64 -19.45 -16.52 10.55
C GLY A 64 -20.07 -16.43 9.15
N TRP A 65 -21.20 -15.71 9.01
CA TRP A 65 -21.87 -15.42 7.72
C TRP A 65 -21.79 -13.95 7.31
N ALA A 66 -21.16 -13.09 8.11
CA ALA A 66 -20.85 -11.71 7.73
C ALA A 66 -19.79 -11.67 6.61
N PHE A 67 -19.29 -12.81 6.16
CA PHE A 67 -18.34 -12.95 5.07
C PHE A 67 -18.86 -12.46 3.70
N VAL A 68 -20.19 -12.52 3.47
CA VAL A 68 -20.82 -11.89 2.29
C VAL A 68 -20.87 -10.36 2.43
N THR A 69 -20.68 -9.84 3.65
CA THR A 69 -20.82 -8.41 4.01
C THR A 69 -19.56 -7.77 4.63
N ALA A 70 -18.45 -8.50 4.81
CA ALA A 70 -17.25 -8.05 5.54
C ALA A 70 -15.95 -8.39 4.80
N PRO A 71 -14.92 -7.55 4.94
CA PRO A 71 -14.66 -6.41 4.05
C PRO A 71 -14.85 -6.82 2.58
N PRO A 72 -15.57 -6.04 1.76
CA PRO A 72 -15.98 -6.51 0.45
C PRO A 72 -14.78 -6.75 -0.47
N LEU A 73 -14.95 -7.60 -1.48
CA LEU A 73 -13.93 -7.96 -2.48
C LEU A 73 -13.17 -6.75 -3.04
N TYR A 74 -13.80 -5.57 -3.06
CA TYR A 74 -13.17 -4.32 -3.47
C TYR A 74 -11.90 -3.94 -2.68
N ALA A 75 -11.71 -4.43 -1.45
CA ALA A 75 -10.55 -4.12 -0.61
C ALA A 75 -9.52 -5.26 -0.62
N ARG A 76 -10.00 -6.51 -0.58
CA ARG A 76 -9.13 -7.69 -0.55
C ARG A 76 -8.44 -7.94 -1.88
N LEU A 77 -9.13 -7.75 -3.02
CA LEU A 77 -8.53 -7.97 -4.34
C LEU A 77 -7.36 -7.01 -4.61
N PRO A 78 -7.48 -5.68 -4.39
CA PRO A 78 -6.33 -4.78 -4.52
C PRO A 78 -5.20 -5.13 -3.54
N MET A 79 -5.53 -5.45 -2.28
CA MET A 79 -4.52 -5.85 -1.29
C MET A 79 -3.72 -7.09 -1.76
N MET A 80 -4.39 -8.11 -2.32
CA MET A 80 -3.72 -9.28 -2.87
C MET A 80 -2.84 -8.95 -4.06
N ALA A 81 -3.32 -8.12 -4.99
CA ALA A 81 -2.50 -7.66 -6.11
C ALA A 81 -1.24 -6.94 -5.60
N GLY A 82 -1.40 -6.09 -4.57
CA GLY A 82 -0.28 -5.39 -3.92
C GLY A 82 0.72 -6.35 -3.28
N MET A 83 0.24 -7.34 -2.52
CA MET A 83 1.10 -8.38 -1.95
C MET A 83 1.81 -9.20 -3.03
N GLY A 84 1.13 -9.52 -4.14
CA GLY A 84 1.73 -10.19 -5.29
C GLY A 84 2.87 -9.40 -5.90
N LEU A 85 2.65 -8.11 -6.13
CA LEU A 85 3.67 -7.19 -6.65
C LEU A 85 4.89 -7.10 -5.72
N LEU A 86 4.69 -6.92 -4.40
CA LEU A 86 5.80 -6.88 -3.45
C LEU A 86 6.52 -8.22 -3.32
N ALA A 87 5.81 -9.34 -3.42
CA ALA A 87 6.43 -10.66 -3.42
C ALA A 87 7.33 -10.84 -4.64
N ALA A 88 6.85 -10.48 -5.84
CA ALA A 88 7.64 -10.52 -7.07
C ALA A 88 8.89 -9.65 -6.95
N MET A 89 8.75 -8.38 -6.56
CA MET A 89 9.89 -7.46 -6.36
C MET A 89 10.85 -7.95 -5.28
N GLY A 90 10.31 -8.55 -4.20
CA GLY A 90 11.09 -9.09 -3.10
C GLY A 90 11.96 -10.27 -3.54
N PHE A 91 11.37 -11.23 -4.25
CA PHE A 91 12.09 -12.39 -4.76
C PHE A 91 13.07 -12.04 -5.88
N GLU A 92 12.74 -11.09 -6.75
CA GLU A 92 13.65 -10.57 -7.77
C GLU A 92 14.92 -10.00 -7.14
N ARG A 93 14.78 -9.15 -6.12
CA ARG A 93 15.91 -8.58 -5.36
C ARG A 93 16.74 -9.60 -4.59
N LEU A 94 16.19 -10.79 -4.33
CA LEU A 94 16.91 -11.91 -3.73
C LEU A 94 17.58 -12.83 -4.77
N GLY A 95 17.50 -12.50 -6.07
CA GLY A 95 18.01 -13.33 -7.15
C GLY A 95 17.18 -14.60 -7.39
N ARG A 96 15.91 -14.59 -6.96
CA ARG A 96 14.97 -15.73 -7.04
C ARG A 96 13.70 -15.37 -7.79
N ALA A 97 13.80 -14.61 -8.89
CA ALA A 97 12.64 -14.11 -9.64
C ALA A 97 11.60 -15.19 -9.99
N ALA A 98 12.04 -16.41 -10.31
CA ALA A 98 11.16 -17.56 -10.59
C ALA A 98 10.20 -17.93 -9.43
N TRP A 99 10.52 -17.51 -8.20
CA TRP A 99 9.67 -17.74 -7.03
C TRP A 99 8.57 -16.68 -6.89
N GLY A 100 8.64 -15.57 -7.63
CA GLY A 100 7.61 -14.52 -7.63
C GLY A 100 6.24 -15.05 -8.06
N ASP A 101 6.17 -15.79 -9.16
CA ASP A 101 4.92 -16.40 -9.66
C ASP A 101 4.34 -17.42 -8.66
N SER A 102 5.22 -18.23 -8.07
CA SER A 102 4.84 -19.21 -7.05
C SER A 102 4.33 -18.53 -5.78
N ALA A 103 4.91 -17.39 -5.40
CA ALA A 103 4.47 -16.60 -4.26
C ALA A 103 3.09 -15.98 -4.50
N PHE A 104 2.83 -15.47 -5.71
CA PHE A 104 1.49 -14.98 -6.06
C PHE A 104 0.44 -16.10 -6.02
N ALA A 105 0.75 -17.27 -6.59
CA ALA A 105 -0.11 -18.44 -6.47
C ALA A 105 -0.35 -18.84 -5.00
N GLY A 106 0.68 -18.77 -4.17
CA GLY A 106 0.58 -19.00 -2.72
C GLY A 106 -0.34 -17.99 -2.01
N ILE A 107 -0.26 -16.70 -2.37
CA ILE A 107 -1.15 -15.65 -1.85
C ILE A 107 -2.61 -15.91 -2.26
N LEU A 108 -2.85 -16.27 -3.52
CA LEU A 108 -4.19 -16.64 -4.01
C LEU A 108 -4.72 -17.89 -3.30
N GLY A 109 -3.85 -18.89 -3.08
CA GLY A 109 -4.19 -20.09 -2.31
C GLY A 109 -4.54 -19.76 -0.86
N ALA A 110 -3.74 -18.93 -0.19
CA ALA A 110 -4.00 -18.45 1.17
C ALA A 110 -5.32 -17.67 1.24
N PHE A 111 -5.61 -16.84 0.23
CA PHE A 111 -6.89 -16.17 0.12
C PHE A 111 -8.05 -17.16 -0.03
N GLY A 112 -7.99 -18.10 -0.97
CA GLY A 112 -9.02 -19.14 -1.12
C GLY A 112 -9.22 -19.97 0.16
N LEU A 113 -8.13 -20.34 0.83
CA LEU A 113 -8.19 -21.05 2.12
C LEU A 113 -8.82 -20.19 3.22
N SER A 114 -8.57 -18.88 3.23
CA SER A 114 -9.22 -17.97 4.18
C SER A 114 -10.74 -17.93 4.02
N PHE A 115 -11.26 -18.18 2.81
CA PHE A 115 -12.70 -18.27 2.55
C PHE A 115 -13.26 -19.57 3.13
N ILE A 116 -12.61 -20.69 2.84
CA ILE A 116 -13.06 -22.03 3.27
C ILE A 116 -12.97 -22.15 4.80
N ALA A 117 -11.86 -21.69 5.38
CA ALA A 117 -11.59 -21.81 6.80
C ALA A 117 -12.08 -20.60 7.61
N TYR A 118 -12.86 -19.68 7.02
CA TYR A 118 -13.17 -18.38 7.64
C TYR A 118 -13.71 -18.49 9.07
N ALA A 119 -14.64 -19.41 9.31
CA ALA A 119 -15.24 -19.65 10.63
C ALA A 119 -14.21 -20.11 11.69
N HIS A 120 -13.11 -20.72 11.25
CA HIS A 120 -12.04 -21.25 12.08
C HIS A 120 -10.84 -20.30 12.19
N LEU A 121 -10.82 -19.19 11.44
CA LEU A 121 -9.72 -18.24 11.53
C LEU A 121 -9.70 -17.57 12.91
N PRO A 122 -8.50 -17.34 13.48
CA PRO A 122 -8.35 -16.64 14.75
C PRO A 122 -8.85 -15.20 14.62
N VAL A 123 -9.47 -14.70 15.68
CA VAL A 123 -9.91 -13.30 15.78
C VAL A 123 -8.75 -12.49 16.36
N LEU A 124 -8.35 -11.43 15.68
CA LEU A 124 -7.35 -10.49 16.19
C LEU A 124 -8.02 -9.17 16.58
N PRO A 125 -7.57 -8.52 17.67
CA PRO A 125 -7.99 -7.16 18.00
C PRO A 125 -7.69 -6.20 16.85
N ALA A 126 -8.56 -5.20 16.65
CA ALA A 126 -8.42 -4.22 15.56
C ALA A 126 -7.04 -3.54 15.56
N LEU A 127 -6.51 -3.19 16.73
CA LEU A 127 -5.17 -2.61 16.87
C LEU A 127 -4.07 -3.55 16.34
N ALA A 128 -4.13 -4.85 16.67
CA ALA A 128 -3.14 -5.82 16.21
C ALA A 128 -3.18 -5.96 14.69
N ARG A 129 -4.38 -6.06 14.11
CA ARG A 129 -4.56 -6.13 12.64
C ARG A 129 -3.96 -4.91 11.95
N ARG A 130 -4.21 -3.72 12.51
CA ARG A 130 -3.67 -2.46 12.01
C ARG A 130 -2.13 -2.40 12.06
N LEU A 131 -1.54 -2.86 13.16
CA LEU A 131 -0.09 -3.00 13.27
C LEU A 131 0.48 -3.96 12.23
N PHE A 132 -0.17 -5.10 11.97
CA PHE A 132 0.25 -6.04 10.93
C PHE A 132 0.03 -5.51 9.49
N ALA A 133 -0.96 -4.65 9.26
CA ALA A 133 -1.15 -4.00 7.96
C ALA A 133 -0.13 -2.87 7.71
N THR A 134 0.43 -2.28 8.78
CA THR A 134 1.30 -1.10 8.67
C THR A 134 2.54 -1.34 7.80
N PRO A 135 3.31 -2.44 7.92
CA PRO A 135 4.45 -2.69 7.03
C PRO A 135 4.05 -2.72 5.55
N LEU A 136 2.94 -3.38 5.22
CA LEU A 136 2.41 -3.42 3.85
C LEU A 136 2.05 -2.02 3.33
N VAL A 137 1.43 -1.19 4.18
CA VAL A 137 1.06 0.18 3.85
C VAL A 137 2.27 1.08 3.64
N VAL A 138 3.24 1.04 4.55
CA VAL A 138 4.41 1.91 4.53
C VAL A 138 5.36 1.52 3.40
N ILE A 139 5.72 0.24 3.31
CA ILE A 139 6.67 -0.24 2.30
C ILE A 139 6.03 -0.21 0.91
N GLY A 140 4.79 -0.69 0.78
CA GLY A 140 4.07 -0.73 -0.49
C GLY A 140 3.65 0.66 -0.99
N GLY A 141 3.23 1.56 -0.09
CA GLY A 141 2.89 2.93 -0.44
C GLY A 141 4.09 3.72 -0.98
N ALA A 142 5.31 3.41 -0.54
CA ALA A 142 6.53 4.03 -1.04
C ALA A 142 6.92 3.57 -2.46
N GLN A 143 6.53 2.35 -2.88
CA GLN A 143 6.90 1.80 -4.20
C GLN A 143 6.35 2.60 -5.38
N PHE A 144 5.34 3.47 -5.17
CA PHE A 144 4.78 4.26 -6.26
C PHE A 144 5.84 5.11 -6.96
N ARG A 145 6.75 5.73 -6.19
CA ARG A 145 7.78 6.62 -6.74
C ARG A 145 8.72 5.86 -7.66
N ASP A 146 9.19 4.70 -7.23
CA ASP A 146 10.08 3.85 -8.05
C ASP A 146 9.40 3.41 -9.35
N ILE A 147 8.15 2.96 -9.26
CA ILE A 147 7.37 2.52 -10.42
C ILE A 147 7.10 3.70 -11.37
N ALA A 148 6.68 4.84 -10.83
CA ALA A 148 6.40 6.04 -11.61
C ALA A 148 7.66 6.59 -12.30
N ALA A 149 8.80 6.58 -11.61
CA ALA A 149 10.09 6.97 -12.16
C ALA A 149 10.53 6.04 -13.31
N GLN A 150 10.35 4.72 -13.17
CA GLN A 150 10.68 3.76 -14.22
C GLN A 150 9.79 3.92 -15.46
N MET A 151 8.50 4.21 -15.29
CA MET A 151 7.57 4.30 -16.42
C MET A 151 7.63 5.62 -17.16
N MET A 152 7.88 6.74 -16.48
CA MET A 152 7.71 8.08 -17.05
C MET A 152 8.86 9.05 -16.78
N GLY A 153 9.96 8.57 -16.19
CA GLY A 153 11.05 9.44 -15.75
C GLY A 153 10.66 10.24 -14.51
N ASP A 154 11.45 11.26 -14.20
CA ASP A 154 11.25 12.05 -12.99
C ASP A 154 9.95 12.86 -13.04
N LEU A 155 8.98 12.43 -12.23
CA LEU A 155 7.75 13.17 -12.00
C LEU A 155 7.96 14.18 -10.87
N ASP A 156 7.94 15.46 -11.23
CA ASP A 156 7.81 16.54 -10.27
C ASP A 156 6.41 17.19 -10.33
N LEU A 157 6.11 17.99 -9.31
CA LEU A 157 4.82 18.67 -9.19
C LEU A 157 4.57 19.64 -10.35
N GLN A 158 5.63 20.26 -10.86
CA GLN A 158 5.53 21.24 -11.93
C GLN A 158 5.11 20.56 -13.25
N THR A 159 5.75 19.47 -13.61
CA THR A 159 5.44 18.63 -14.79
C THR A 159 4.02 18.08 -14.72
N PHE A 160 3.57 17.66 -13.53
CA PHE A 160 2.19 17.23 -13.33
C PHE A 160 1.19 18.36 -13.61
N MET A 161 1.44 19.56 -13.06
CA MET A 161 0.56 20.73 -13.21
C MET A 161 0.58 21.31 -14.62
N GLU A 162 1.72 21.32 -15.30
CA GLU A 162 1.85 21.71 -16.70
C GLU A 162 1.19 20.69 -17.64
N GLY A 163 1.26 19.40 -17.30
CA GLY A 163 0.61 18.34 -18.05
C GLY A 163 -0.91 18.39 -18.02
N LEU A 164 -1.51 18.90 -16.95
CA LEU A 164 -2.96 19.14 -16.86
C LEU A 164 -3.45 20.24 -17.82
N ARG A 165 -2.55 21.13 -18.28
CA ARG A 165 -2.89 22.29 -19.11
C ARG A 165 -2.64 22.08 -20.61
N THR A 166 -1.87 21.05 -20.98
CA THR A 166 -1.46 20.81 -22.38
C THR A 166 -2.28 19.67 -23.00
N PRO A 167 -3.06 19.91 -24.08
CA PRO A 167 -3.78 18.87 -24.79
C PRO A 167 -2.79 17.83 -25.37
N GLY A 168 -2.82 16.59 -24.87
CA GLY A 168 -1.87 15.52 -25.23
C GLY A 168 -1.07 15.00 -24.03
N VAL A 169 -0.57 15.89 -23.18
CA VAL A 169 0.05 15.51 -21.89
C VAL A 169 -1.03 15.12 -20.86
N SER A 170 -2.26 15.60 -21.06
CA SER A 170 -3.43 15.21 -20.28
C SER A 170 -3.69 13.68 -20.26
N PHE A 171 -3.36 12.96 -21.33
CA PHE A 171 -3.47 11.50 -21.37
C PHE A 171 -2.48 10.83 -20.41
N ILE A 172 -1.22 11.27 -20.43
CA ILE A 172 -0.15 10.77 -19.55
C ILE A 172 -0.49 11.05 -18.09
N VAL A 173 -0.94 12.27 -17.79
CA VAL A 173 -1.37 12.66 -16.44
C VAL A 173 -2.59 11.86 -15.97
N THR A 174 -3.53 11.57 -16.88
CA THR A 174 -4.68 10.71 -16.58
C THR A 174 -4.24 9.30 -16.25
N LEU A 175 -3.34 8.72 -17.05
CA LEU A 175 -2.80 7.38 -16.79
C LEU A 175 -2.04 7.32 -15.46
N LEU A 176 -1.23 8.33 -15.15
CA LEU A 176 -0.56 8.45 -13.85
C LEU A 176 -1.56 8.50 -12.71
N THR A 177 -2.62 9.29 -12.86
CA THR A 177 -3.66 9.43 -11.84
C THR A 177 -4.36 8.10 -11.60
N VAL A 178 -4.66 7.35 -12.66
CA VAL A 178 -5.23 6.00 -12.55
C VAL A 178 -4.25 5.05 -11.87
N ALA A 179 -2.98 5.04 -12.29
CA ALA A 179 -1.93 4.21 -11.68
C ALA A 179 -1.76 4.52 -10.18
N LEU A 180 -1.78 5.80 -9.82
CA LEU A 180 -1.74 6.27 -8.43
C LEU A 180 -2.95 5.79 -7.63
N LEU A 181 -4.14 5.88 -8.20
CA LEU A 181 -5.37 5.39 -7.55
C LEU A 181 -5.32 3.87 -7.37
N VAL A 182 -4.84 3.12 -8.36
CA VAL A 182 -4.65 1.67 -8.29
C VAL A 182 -3.62 1.32 -7.21
N GLN A 183 -2.47 2.00 -7.19
CA GLN A 183 -1.45 1.83 -6.16
C GLN A 183 -1.99 2.13 -4.76
N TYR A 184 -2.71 3.25 -4.61
CA TYR A 184 -3.35 3.62 -3.35
C TYR A 184 -4.36 2.57 -2.92
N ALA A 185 -5.15 2.02 -3.86
CA ALA A 185 -6.06 0.93 -3.60
C ALA A 185 -5.32 -0.33 -3.10
N MET A 186 -4.23 -0.70 -3.76
CA MET A 186 -3.44 -1.90 -3.46
C MET A 186 -2.72 -1.84 -2.12
N PHE A 187 -2.12 -0.69 -1.81
CA PHE A 187 -1.18 -0.59 -0.69
C PHE A 187 -1.70 0.19 0.50
N VAL A 188 -2.64 1.11 0.33
CA VAL A 188 -3.11 1.95 1.44
C VAL A 188 -4.55 1.63 1.80
N PHE A 189 -5.48 1.78 0.86
CA PHE A 189 -6.90 1.60 1.11
C PHE A 189 -7.27 0.14 1.39
N GLY A 190 -6.88 -0.80 0.51
CA GLY A 190 -7.19 -2.21 0.65
C GLY A 190 -6.73 -2.80 1.98
N PRO A 191 -5.41 -2.76 2.29
CA PRO A 191 -4.88 -3.30 3.55
C PRO A 191 -5.53 -2.73 4.80
N ARG A 192 -5.81 -1.42 4.81
CA ARG A 192 -6.45 -0.77 5.95
C ARG A 192 -7.91 -1.14 6.08
N GLN A 193 -8.66 -1.18 4.98
CA GLN A 193 -10.06 -1.59 4.99
C GLN A 193 -10.21 -3.07 5.38
N VAL A 194 -9.23 -3.91 5.05
CA VAL A 194 -9.18 -5.31 5.52
C VAL A 194 -8.82 -5.37 7.00
N ALA A 195 -7.89 -4.54 7.48
CA ALA A 195 -7.48 -4.52 8.88
C ALA A 195 -8.58 -3.97 9.82
N ASP A 196 -9.22 -2.88 9.42
CA ASP A 196 -10.22 -2.13 10.17
C ASP A 196 -11.17 -1.42 9.18
N GLY A 197 -12.34 -2.00 8.94
CA GLY A 197 -13.28 -1.58 7.88
C GLY A 197 -13.99 -0.23 8.13
N HIS A 198 -13.55 0.55 9.11
CA HIS A 198 -14.15 1.84 9.46
C HIS A 198 -13.58 2.99 8.61
N GLY A 199 -14.47 3.73 7.94
CA GLY A 199 -14.11 4.97 7.26
C GLY A 199 -15.24 5.47 6.36
N THR A 200 -15.57 6.76 6.44
CA THR A 200 -16.48 7.39 5.48
C THR A 200 -15.73 7.85 4.23
N TRP A 201 -16.42 8.02 3.10
CA TRP A 201 -15.81 8.53 1.86
C TRP A 201 -15.00 9.82 2.04
N PRO A 202 -15.47 10.83 2.80
CA PRO A 202 -14.67 12.04 3.05
C PRO A 202 -13.37 11.76 3.82
N GLN A 203 -13.35 10.77 4.72
CA GLN A 203 -12.15 10.39 5.45
C GLN A 203 -11.14 9.73 4.51
N TRP A 204 -11.61 8.86 3.62
CA TRP A 204 -10.76 8.24 2.61
C TRP A 204 -10.18 9.23 1.62
N LEU A 205 -10.97 10.23 1.21
CA LEU A 205 -10.47 11.33 0.39
C LEU A 205 -9.38 12.12 1.13
N LEU A 206 -9.59 12.46 2.40
CA LEU A 206 -8.58 13.18 3.19
C LEU A 206 -7.27 12.38 3.31
N ARG A 207 -7.36 11.07 3.57
CA ARG A 207 -6.19 10.18 3.65
C ARG A 207 -5.47 10.06 2.31
N PHE A 208 -6.23 9.99 1.21
CA PHE A 208 -5.67 10.00 -0.13
C PHE A 208 -4.92 11.30 -0.43
N LEU A 209 -5.52 12.46 -0.09
CA LEU A 209 -4.88 13.75 -0.27
C LEU A 209 -3.61 13.88 0.58
N LEU A 210 -3.60 13.35 1.80
CA LEU A 210 -2.42 13.33 2.65
C LEU A 210 -1.31 12.43 2.06
N TYR A 211 -1.67 11.25 1.56
CA TYR A 211 -0.75 10.35 0.85
C TYR A 211 -0.16 11.02 -0.40
N LEU A 212 -1.02 11.61 -1.24
CA LEU A 212 -0.62 12.35 -2.45
C LEU A 212 0.31 13.52 -2.11
N THR A 213 -0.04 14.30 -1.09
CA THR A 213 0.81 15.40 -0.63
C THR A 213 2.16 14.87 -0.14
N GLY A 214 2.19 13.79 0.64
CA GLY A 214 3.43 13.17 1.09
C GLY A 214 4.31 12.70 -0.07
N LEU A 215 3.71 12.04 -1.07
CA LEU A 215 4.38 11.62 -2.30
C LEU A 215 5.01 12.79 -3.05
N LEU A 216 4.28 13.89 -3.22
CA LEU A 216 4.75 15.05 -3.99
C LEU A 216 5.75 15.91 -3.19
N SER A 217 5.51 16.10 -1.89
CA SER A 217 6.34 16.96 -1.03
C SER A 217 7.71 16.35 -0.72
N GLY A 218 7.82 15.02 -0.55
CA GLY A 218 9.13 14.42 -0.28
C GLY A 218 10.15 14.68 -1.39
N ARG A 219 9.73 14.67 -2.66
CA ARG A 219 10.59 15.04 -3.79
C ARG A 219 10.89 16.54 -3.86
N ALA A 220 9.89 17.39 -3.59
CA ALA A 220 10.09 18.84 -3.62
C ALA A 220 11.07 19.31 -2.52
N LEU A 221 11.06 18.66 -1.35
CA LEU A 221 11.94 18.98 -0.23
C LEU A 221 13.33 18.34 -0.33
N TRP A 222 13.42 17.21 -1.04
CA TRP A 222 14.65 16.47 -1.24
C TRP A 222 14.87 16.20 -2.74
N PRO A 223 15.32 17.20 -3.51
CA PRO A 223 15.77 16.98 -4.88
C PRO A 223 17.02 16.09 -4.82
N LEU A 224 16.84 14.82 -5.16
CA LEU A 224 17.89 13.82 -5.31
C LEU A 224 18.52 13.93 -6.70
#